data_AF-A0A1F1G7S7-F1
#
_entry.id   AF-A0A1F1G7S7-F1
#
_cell.length_a   1.000
_cell.length_b   1.000
_cell.length_c   1.000
_cell.angle_alpha   90.00
_cell.angle_beta   90.00
_cell.angle_gamma   90.00
#
_symmetry.space_group_name_H-M   'P 1'
#
loop_
_entity.id
_entity.type
_entity.pdbx_description
1 polymer ?
#
loop_
_entity_poly.entity_id
_entity_poly.type
_entity_poly.pdbx_seq_one_letter_code
_entity_poly.pdbx_strand_id
1 'polypeptide(L)'
;MKLVIFADGGSRGNPGIAGSGTAVYNEDRSQLLKEIAYVVGQQSTNNVAEYHGLLRGLEAAVELGADEVEFYMDSKLVVEQMNGRWKIKHPDMQKLALEARGLLNQIGSYTLEWVPRAQNSVADELSNVAMDAAAKGEPVGILDMGSGEAGEASPSTAPAETPTDSSTASDWRLESGPVTRFILLRHGQTPMPAAKQYSGRANPELNELGKKQALAAAQALADTHIDAVVCSPLRRCQQTAAAVVEGRDLQVETVEKLIEVDFGRWEGKTFAEADAADPELHARWLQDTSVSCPGGESLRAVHRRVSAARRELQKRYEGKTVLVVSHVNPIKSFIRQALDSGPQTPLHLFLGLASLSEVEFFDDRGVLHRFNDVGHLAALG
;
A
#
# COMPACT_ATOMS: atom_id res chain seq x y z
N MET A 1 -2.59 -25.31 -28.48
CA MET A 1 -1.41 -24.42 -28.42
C MET A 1 -1.36 -23.76 -27.05
N LYS A 2 -0.18 -23.76 -26.42
CA LYS A 2 0.06 -23.04 -25.17
C LYS A 2 0.41 -21.57 -25.43
N LEU A 3 -0.20 -20.66 -24.68
CA LEU A 3 0.09 -19.23 -24.71
C LEU A 3 0.52 -18.71 -23.35
N VAL A 4 1.38 -17.70 -23.36
CA VAL A 4 1.79 -16.96 -22.16
C VAL A 4 1.25 -15.54 -22.27
N ILE A 5 0.49 -15.09 -21.26
CA ILE A 5 -0.23 -13.82 -21.32
C ILE A 5 0.11 -12.96 -20.12
N PHE A 6 0.40 -11.69 -20.38
CA PHE A 6 0.62 -10.65 -19.38
C PHE A 6 -0.50 -9.61 -19.49
N ALA A 7 -1.13 -9.25 -18.37
CA ALA A 7 -2.13 -8.18 -18.36
C ALA A 7 -2.00 -7.27 -17.14
N ASP A 8 -2.41 -6.02 -17.31
CA ASP A 8 -2.47 -4.98 -16.28
C ASP A 8 -3.69 -4.06 -16.54
N GLY A 9 -4.11 -3.33 -15.51
CA GLY A 9 -5.14 -2.32 -15.57
C GLY A 9 -4.87 -1.16 -14.62
N GLY A 10 -5.05 0.05 -15.15
CA GLY A 10 -4.82 1.29 -14.43
C GLY A 10 -6.06 2.17 -14.36
N SER A 11 -6.13 3.03 -13.33
CA SER A 11 -7.04 4.17 -13.30
C SER A 11 -6.40 5.43 -12.72
N ARG A 12 -6.41 6.54 -13.48
CA ARG A 12 -5.95 7.87 -13.06
C ARG A 12 -7.06 8.60 -12.31
N GLY A 13 -6.97 8.53 -10.99
CA GLY A 13 -8.12 8.75 -10.10
C GLY A 13 -8.88 7.44 -9.94
N ASN A 14 -9.38 7.13 -8.75
CA ASN A 14 -10.03 5.84 -8.48
C ASN A 14 -11.34 6.06 -7.70
N PRO A 15 -12.50 6.16 -8.37
CA PRO A 15 -12.70 5.98 -9.82
C PRO A 15 -12.17 7.15 -10.66
N GLY A 16 -11.81 6.89 -11.91
CA GLY A 16 -11.26 7.88 -12.84
C GLY A 16 -11.04 7.32 -14.25
N ILE A 17 -10.10 7.93 -14.97
CA ILE A 17 -9.78 7.57 -16.36
C ILE A 17 -9.01 6.25 -16.35
N ALA A 18 -9.61 5.22 -16.93
CA ALA A 18 -9.15 3.85 -16.81
C ALA A 18 -8.87 3.20 -18.16
N GLY A 19 -7.86 2.35 -18.16
CA GLY A 19 -7.41 1.59 -19.32
C GLY A 19 -6.73 0.31 -18.88
N SER A 20 -6.68 -0.67 -19.77
CA SER A 20 -6.01 -1.95 -19.52
C SER A 20 -5.10 -2.34 -20.66
N GLY A 21 -4.04 -3.06 -20.34
CA GLY A 21 -3.05 -3.53 -21.29
C GLY A 21 -2.92 -5.05 -21.27
N THR A 22 -2.62 -5.65 -22.41
CA THR A 22 -2.40 -7.09 -22.53
C THR A 22 -1.39 -7.43 -23.60
N ALA A 23 -0.44 -8.29 -23.29
CA ALA A 23 0.55 -8.83 -24.20
C ALA A 23 0.45 -10.37 -24.23
N VAL A 24 0.30 -10.94 -25.41
CA VAL A 24 0.14 -12.39 -25.64
C VAL A 24 1.36 -12.92 -26.38
N TYR A 25 2.02 -13.91 -25.81
CA TYR A 25 3.21 -14.54 -26.35
C TYR A 25 2.96 -16.02 -26.68
N ASN A 26 3.83 -16.58 -27.53
CA ASN A 26 3.96 -18.03 -27.67
C ASN A 26 4.53 -18.68 -26.39
N GLU A 27 4.53 -20.01 -26.35
CA GLU A 27 4.89 -20.82 -25.17
C GLU A 27 6.25 -20.47 -24.55
N ASP A 28 7.29 -20.25 -25.37
CA ASP A 28 8.65 -19.95 -24.89
C ASP A 28 8.93 -18.45 -24.70
N ARG A 29 7.90 -17.61 -24.87
CA ARG A 29 7.95 -16.15 -24.79
C ARG A 29 8.91 -15.49 -25.80
N SER A 30 9.33 -16.21 -26.84
CA SER A 30 10.23 -15.67 -27.88
C SER A 30 9.52 -14.75 -28.87
N GLN A 31 8.20 -14.89 -29.02
CA GLN A 31 7.40 -14.14 -30.00
C GLN A 31 6.17 -13.51 -29.34
N LEU A 32 6.03 -12.20 -29.50
CA LEU A 32 4.83 -11.45 -29.16
C LEU A 32 3.81 -11.61 -30.30
N LEU A 33 2.68 -12.25 -30.01
CA LEU A 33 1.62 -12.58 -30.96
C LEU A 33 0.53 -11.51 -31.04
N LYS A 34 0.24 -10.85 -29.91
CA LYS A 34 -0.80 -9.81 -29.85
C LYS A 34 -0.54 -8.83 -28.73
N GLU A 35 -0.79 -7.56 -29.00
CA GLU A 35 -0.83 -6.47 -28.02
C GLU A 35 -2.21 -5.84 -28.02
N ILE A 36 -2.74 -5.54 -26.84
CA ILE A 36 -4.07 -4.97 -26.68
C ILE A 36 -3.97 -3.83 -25.67
N ALA A 37 -4.27 -2.62 -26.13
CA ALA A 37 -4.59 -1.49 -25.27
C ALA A 37 -6.10 -1.25 -25.33
N TYR A 38 -6.77 -1.31 -24.19
CA TYR A 38 -8.24 -1.23 -24.11
C TYR A 38 -8.69 -0.08 -23.22
N VAL A 39 -9.43 0.86 -23.80
CA VAL A 39 -10.05 1.98 -23.07
C VAL A 39 -11.23 1.42 -22.27
N VAL A 40 -11.14 1.54 -20.94
CA VAL A 40 -12.19 1.07 -20.03
C VAL A 40 -13.25 2.15 -19.80
N GLY A 41 -12.83 3.42 -19.72
CA GLY A 41 -13.73 4.57 -19.63
C GLY A 41 -13.24 5.67 -18.67
N GLN A 42 -14.05 6.71 -18.49
CA GLN A 42 -13.67 7.90 -17.71
C GLN A 42 -14.03 7.85 -16.21
N GLN A 43 -14.87 6.89 -15.80
CA GLN A 43 -15.26 6.68 -14.40
C GLN A 43 -15.25 5.20 -14.06
N SER A 44 -14.06 4.59 -14.11
CA SER A 44 -13.87 3.21 -13.67
C SER A 44 -12.84 3.12 -12.55
N THR A 45 -12.82 2.00 -11.85
CA THR A 45 -11.85 1.77 -10.76
C THR A 45 -10.65 0.99 -11.25
N ASN A 46 -9.55 1.03 -10.50
CA ASN A 46 -8.33 0.28 -10.84
C ASN A 46 -8.62 -1.21 -11.05
N ASN A 47 -9.31 -1.83 -10.08
CA ASN A 47 -9.60 -3.27 -10.14
C ASN A 47 -10.56 -3.62 -11.28
N VAL A 48 -11.47 -2.73 -11.67
CA VAL A 48 -12.32 -2.98 -12.84
C VAL A 48 -11.47 -2.95 -14.12
N ALA A 49 -10.52 -2.04 -14.24
CA ALA A 49 -9.59 -2.01 -15.37
C ALA A 49 -8.75 -3.29 -15.45
N GLU A 50 -8.27 -3.78 -14.31
CA GLU A 50 -7.49 -5.02 -14.21
C GLU A 50 -8.28 -6.24 -14.70
N TYR A 51 -9.56 -6.34 -14.31
CA TYR A 51 -10.46 -7.36 -14.83
C TYR A 51 -10.68 -7.25 -16.35
N HIS A 52 -10.67 -6.04 -16.91
CA HIS A 52 -10.71 -5.88 -18.36
C HIS A 52 -9.42 -6.38 -19.02
N GLY A 53 -8.24 -6.13 -18.43
CA GLY A 53 -6.97 -6.70 -18.92
C GLY A 53 -7.01 -8.22 -18.97
N LEU A 54 -7.44 -8.86 -17.88
CA LEU A 54 -7.66 -10.32 -17.85
C LEU A 54 -8.61 -10.77 -18.96
N LEU A 55 -9.77 -10.12 -19.07
CA LEU A 55 -10.81 -10.50 -20.02
C LEU A 55 -10.32 -10.40 -21.48
N ARG A 56 -9.63 -9.32 -21.85
CA ARG A 56 -9.06 -9.13 -23.19
C ARG A 56 -8.01 -10.18 -23.53
N GLY A 57 -7.17 -10.57 -22.57
CA GLY A 57 -6.20 -11.65 -22.77
C GLY A 57 -6.86 -13.00 -23.00
N LEU A 58 -7.91 -13.31 -22.25
CA LEU A 58 -8.64 -14.58 -22.42
C LEU A 58 -9.39 -14.64 -23.76
N GLU A 59 -9.99 -13.54 -24.20
CA GLU A 59 -10.61 -13.45 -25.53
C GLU A 59 -9.58 -13.67 -26.63
N ALA A 60 -8.41 -13.05 -26.53
CA ALA A 60 -7.31 -13.25 -27.48
C ALA A 60 -6.82 -14.70 -27.49
N ALA A 61 -6.74 -15.35 -26.32
CA ALA A 61 -6.34 -16.75 -26.23
C ALA A 61 -7.33 -17.67 -26.96
N VAL A 62 -8.63 -17.45 -26.77
CA VAL A 62 -9.68 -18.21 -27.47
C VAL A 62 -9.63 -17.95 -28.97
N GLU A 63 -9.47 -16.70 -29.40
CA GLU A 63 -9.33 -16.33 -30.82
C GLU A 63 -8.13 -17.00 -31.50
N LEU A 64 -7.01 -17.10 -30.79
CA LEU A 64 -5.78 -17.76 -31.26
C LEU A 64 -5.85 -19.30 -31.16
N GLY A 65 -6.91 -19.87 -30.61
CA GLY A 65 -7.09 -21.32 -30.48
C GLY A 65 -6.19 -21.96 -29.41
N ALA A 66 -5.96 -21.26 -28.30
CA ALA A 66 -5.21 -21.80 -27.18
C ALA A 66 -5.95 -22.97 -26.51
N ASP A 67 -5.21 -24.01 -26.12
CA ASP A 67 -5.69 -25.12 -25.29
C ASP A 67 -5.08 -25.11 -23.86
N GLU A 68 -4.04 -24.31 -23.66
CA GLU A 68 -3.38 -24.04 -22.40
C GLU A 68 -2.98 -22.56 -22.31
N VAL A 69 -3.20 -21.93 -21.17
CA VAL A 69 -2.77 -20.54 -20.94
C VAL A 69 -2.05 -20.40 -19.60
N GLU A 70 -0.86 -19.79 -19.64
CA GLU A 70 -0.20 -19.24 -18.45
C GLU A 70 -0.46 -17.75 -18.38
N PHE A 71 -1.27 -17.34 -17.41
CA PHE A 71 -1.71 -15.96 -17.28
C PHE A 71 -1.01 -15.28 -16.10
N TYR A 72 -0.39 -14.14 -16.36
CA TYR A 72 0.38 -13.37 -15.39
C TYR A 72 -0.21 -11.96 -15.25
N MET A 73 -0.44 -11.54 -14.01
CA MET A 73 -0.89 -10.19 -13.67
C MET A 73 -0.18 -9.69 -12.42
N ASP A 74 0.08 -8.40 -12.30
CA ASP A 74 0.55 -7.78 -11.06
C ASP A 74 -0.58 -7.40 -10.09
N SER A 75 -1.82 -7.65 -10.49
CA SER A 75 -3.01 -7.51 -9.64
C SER A 75 -3.29 -8.75 -8.79
N LYS A 76 -2.70 -8.82 -7.59
CA LYS A 76 -2.92 -9.95 -6.68
C LYS A 76 -4.41 -10.13 -6.33
N LEU A 77 -5.16 -9.05 -6.22
CA LEU A 77 -6.60 -9.11 -5.95
C LEU A 77 -7.37 -9.86 -7.05
N VAL A 78 -7.11 -9.57 -8.32
CA VAL A 78 -7.79 -10.24 -9.45
C VAL A 78 -7.37 -11.70 -9.51
N VAL A 79 -6.06 -11.98 -9.39
CA VAL A 79 -5.51 -13.35 -9.37
C VAL A 79 -6.15 -14.21 -8.28
N GLU A 80 -6.22 -13.71 -7.05
CA GLU A 80 -6.77 -14.46 -5.90
C GLU A 80 -8.29 -14.65 -5.99
N GLN A 81 -9.00 -13.68 -6.56
CA GLN A 81 -10.45 -13.76 -6.78
C GLN A 81 -10.80 -14.78 -7.86
N MET A 82 -10.04 -14.79 -8.95
CA MET A 82 -10.26 -15.70 -10.07
C MET A 82 -9.85 -17.12 -9.74
N ASN A 83 -8.82 -17.30 -8.91
CA ASN A 83 -8.47 -18.59 -8.30
C ASN A 83 -9.44 -19.03 -7.19
N GLY A 84 -10.50 -18.26 -6.91
CA GLY A 84 -11.54 -18.62 -5.94
C GLY A 84 -11.13 -18.53 -4.47
N ARG A 85 -9.90 -18.07 -4.18
CA ARG A 85 -9.41 -17.90 -2.81
C ARG A 85 -10.05 -16.69 -2.15
N TRP A 86 -10.36 -15.63 -2.91
CA TRP A 86 -10.96 -14.39 -2.40
C TRP A 86 -12.36 -14.12 -2.98
N LYS A 87 -13.24 -13.55 -2.15
CA LYS A 87 -14.63 -13.22 -2.56
C LYS A 87 -14.67 -11.95 -3.39
N ILE A 88 -15.40 -12.00 -4.51
CA ILE A 88 -15.69 -10.83 -5.36
C ILE A 88 -16.96 -10.14 -4.82
N LYS A 89 -16.82 -8.92 -4.32
CA LYS A 89 -17.93 -8.14 -3.75
C LYS A 89 -18.49 -7.08 -4.71
N HIS A 90 -17.67 -6.51 -5.58
CA HIS A 90 -18.08 -5.41 -6.46
C HIS A 90 -18.95 -5.96 -7.62
N PRO A 91 -20.17 -5.43 -7.86
CA PRO A 91 -21.08 -5.96 -8.87
C PRO A 91 -20.50 -6.03 -10.29
N ASP A 92 -19.77 -5.00 -10.71
CA ASP A 92 -19.19 -5.01 -12.07
C ASP A 92 -18.05 -6.02 -12.21
N MET A 93 -17.23 -6.19 -11.18
CA MET A 93 -16.22 -7.25 -11.17
C MET A 93 -16.84 -8.65 -11.12
N GLN A 94 -18.01 -8.83 -10.50
CA GLN A 94 -18.71 -10.12 -10.52
C GLN A 94 -19.15 -10.50 -11.94
N LYS A 95 -19.60 -9.52 -12.74
CA LYS A 95 -19.95 -9.74 -14.16
C LYS A 95 -18.72 -10.11 -14.97
N LEU A 96 -17.65 -9.32 -14.86
CA LEU A 96 -16.38 -9.56 -15.56
C LEU A 96 -15.76 -10.91 -15.19
N ALA A 97 -15.82 -11.30 -13.91
CA ALA A 97 -15.34 -12.60 -13.46
C ALA A 97 -16.15 -13.77 -14.02
N LEU A 98 -17.46 -13.59 -14.19
CA LEU A 98 -18.32 -14.61 -14.79
C LEU A 98 -18.00 -14.80 -16.28
N GLU A 99 -17.78 -13.71 -17.00
CA GLU A 99 -17.34 -13.73 -18.41
C GLU A 99 -15.95 -14.38 -18.55
N ALA A 100 -14.98 -13.96 -17.73
CA ALA A 100 -13.63 -14.54 -17.72
C ALA A 100 -13.65 -16.06 -17.43
N ARG A 101 -14.46 -16.52 -16.46
CA ARG A 101 -14.64 -17.96 -16.19
C ARG A 101 -15.25 -18.70 -17.38
N GLY A 102 -16.17 -18.07 -18.11
CA GLY A 102 -16.74 -18.63 -19.33
C GLY A 102 -15.70 -18.87 -20.42
N LEU A 103 -14.70 -17.99 -20.54
CA LEU A 103 -13.58 -18.15 -21.49
C LEU A 103 -12.57 -19.19 -21.01
N LEU A 104 -12.21 -19.18 -19.72
CA LEU A 104 -11.31 -20.19 -19.14
C LEU A 104 -11.82 -21.63 -19.35
N ASN A 105 -13.12 -21.84 -19.25
CA ASN A 105 -13.75 -23.14 -19.52
C ASN A 105 -13.65 -23.59 -20.99
N GLN A 106 -13.41 -22.67 -21.93
CA GLN A 106 -13.25 -23.00 -23.36
C GLN A 106 -11.81 -23.40 -23.71
N ILE A 107 -10.82 -22.85 -22.99
CA ILE A 107 -9.39 -23.08 -23.27
C ILE A 107 -8.97 -24.48 -22.84
N GLY A 108 -9.38 -24.95 -21.66
CA GLY A 108 -9.07 -26.31 -21.19
C GLY A 108 -8.21 -26.29 -19.93
N SER A 109 -6.90 -26.05 -20.06
CA SER A 109 -5.99 -25.86 -18.91
C SER A 109 -5.55 -24.41 -18.78
N TYR A 110 -5.37 -23.95 -17.54
CA TYR A 110 -4.84 -22.61 -17.29
C TYR A 110 -4.11 -22.52 -15.95
N THR A 111 -3.15 -21.61 -15.88
CA THR A 111 -2.64 -21.05 -14.63
C THR A 111 -2.92 -19.55 -14.62
N LEU A 112 -3.19 -19.01 -13.44
CA LEU A 112 -3.32 -17.57 -13.23
C LEU A 112 -2.48 -17.22 -12.02
N GLU A 113 -1.35 -16.58 -12.27
CA GLU A 113 -0.31 -16.31 -11.30
C GLU A 113 -0.06 -14.81 -11.17
N TRP A 114 0.32 -14.43 -9.96
CA TRP A 114 0.71 -13.07 -9.68
C TRP A 114 2.20 -12.90 -10.00
N VAL A 115 2.56 -11.81 -10.68
CA VAL A 115 3.95 -11.42 -10.94
C VAL A 115 4.25 -10.03 -10.39
N PRO A 116 5.49 -9.73 -9.99
CA PRO A 116 5.89 -8.36 -9.66
C PRO A 116 5.70 -7.43 -10.87
N ARG A 117 5.31 -6.17 -10.63
CA ARG A 117 5.11 -5.15 -11.68
C ARG A 117 6.32 -4.97 -12.59
N ALA A 118 7.54 -5.11 -12.05
CA ALA A 118 8.78 -5.06 -12.82
C ALA A 118 8.87 -6.16 -13.91
N GLN A 119 8.11 -7.24 -13.77
CA GLN A 119 8.00 -8.34 -14.74
C GLN A 119 6.77 -8.21 -15.65
N ASN A 120 5.96 -7.16 -15.48
CA ASN A 120 4.72 -6.89 -16.23
C ASN A 120 4.79 -5.59 -17.05
N SER A 121 6.00 -5.13 -17.41
CA SER A 121 6.22 -3.79 -17.99
C SER A 121 5.50 -3.54 -19.30
N VAL A 122 5.36 -4.56 -20.16
CA VAL A 122 4.67 -4.42 -21.47
C VAL A 122 3.17 -4.19 -21.27
N ALA A 123 2.53 -4.94 -20.38
CA ALA A 123 1.12 -4.74 -20.09
C ALA A 123 0.87 -3.40 -19.39
N ASP A 124 1.78 -2.97 -18.51
CA ASP A 124 1.75 -1.65 -17.86
C ASP A 124 1.86 -0.50 -18.88
N GLU A 125 2.74 -0.62 -19.87
CA GLU A 125 2.86 0.37 -20.93
C GLU A 125 1.57 0.48 -21.75
N LEU A 126 1.00 -0.67 -22.15
CA LEU A 126 -0.27 -0.73 -22.89
C LEU A 126 -1.44 -0.18 -22.06
N SER A 127 -1.48 -0.41 -20.74
CA SER A 127 -2.51 0.14 -19.86
C SER A 127 -2.41 1.66 -19.76
N ASN A 128 -1.19 2.21 -19.75
CA ASN A 128 -0.93 3.65 -19.81
C ASN A 128 -1.35 4.27 -21.15
N VAL A 129 -1.06 3.61 -22.27
CA VAL A 129 -1.53 4.06 -23.60
C VAL A 129 -3.05 4.13 -23.64
N ALA A 130 -3.73 3.10 -23.11
CA ALA A 130 -5.19 3.09 -23.03
C ALA A 130 -5.74 4.22 -22.15
N MET A 131 -5.11 4.51 -21.00
CA MET A 131 -5.51 5.63 -20.14
C MET A 131 -5.26 7.00 -20.81
N ASP A 132 -4.19 7.16 -21.59
CA ASP A 132 -3.92 8.38 -22.35
C ASP A 132 -4.96 8.62 -23.44
N ALA A 133 -5.34 7.55 -24.16
CA ALA A 133 -6.40 7.61 -25.16
C ALA A 133 -7.76 7.96 -24.52
N ALA A 134 -8.10 7.31 -23.41
CA ALA A 134 -9.30 7.60 -22.63
C ALA A 134 -9.34 9.08 -22.16
N ALA A 135 -8.19 9.63 -21.76
CA ALA A 135 -8.07 11.04 -21.38
C ALA A 135 -8.28 12.01 -22.55
N LYS A 136 -7.95 11.58 -23.78
CA LYS A 136 -8.21 12.33 -25.02
C LYS A 136 -9.66 12.20 -25.52
N GLY A 137 -10.46 11.36 -24.87
CA GLY A 137 -11.88 11.18 -25.22
C GLY A 137 -12.14 10.04 -26.20
N GLU A 138 -11.17 9.14 -26.42
CA GLU A 138 -11.41 7.92 -27.20
C GLU A 138 -12.53 7.07 -26.57
N PRO A 139 -13.39 6.42 -27.38
CA PRO A 139 -14.48 5.61 -26.87
C PRO A 139 -13.97 4.34 -26.19
N VAL A 140 -14.82 3.75 -25.33
CA VAL A 140 -14.57 2.43 -24.72
C VAL A 140 -14.40 1.39 -25.82
N GLY A 141 -13.27 0.68 -25.81
CA GLY A 141 -12.92 -0.24 -26.89
C GLY A 141 -11.42 -0.54 -26.98
N ILE A 142 -11.08 -1.47 -27.86
CA ILE A 142 -9.68 -1.78 -28.21
C ILE A 142 -9.17 -0.66 -29.12
N LEU A 143 -7.96 -0.15 -28.84
CA LEU A 143 -7.30 0.84 -29.68
C LEU A 143 -6.69 0.18 -30.92
N ASP A 144 -6.79 0.88 -32.06
CA ASP A 144 -6.04 0.52 -33.26
C ASP A 144 -4.60 1.03 -33.13
N MET A 145 -3.69 0.13 -32.76
CA MET A 145 -2.29 0.44 -32.52
C MET A 145 -1.40 0.37 -33.78
N GLY A 146 -1.98 0.02 -34.94
CA GLY A 146 -1.24 -0.24 -36.17
C GLY A 146 -0.38 -1.52 -36.08
N SER A 147 -0.42 -2.36 -37.12
CA SER A 147 0.38 -3.59 -37.17
C SER A 147 1.87 -3.28 -37.37
N GLY A 148 2.62 -3.11 -36.28
CA GLY A 148 4.08 -2.99 -36.26
C GLY A 148 4.75 -4.34 -36.14
N GLU A 149 5.61 -4.69 -37.11
CA GLU A 149 6.41 -5.91 -37.15
C GLU A 149 7.32 -6.07 -35.93
N ALA A 150 7.42 -7.31 -35.47
CA ALA A 150 8.17 -7.75 -34.29
C ALA A 150 9.64 -7.28 -34.31
N GLY A 151 10.00 -6.45 -33.33
CA GLY A 151 11.39 -6.08 -33.04
C GLY A 151 12.05 -7.09 -32.12
N GLU A 152 13.15 -7.68 -32.59
CA GLU A 152 13.99 -8.67 -31.89
C GLU A 152 14.45 -8.17 -30.50
N ALA A 153 14.12 -8.92 -29.46
CA ALA A 153 14.66 -8.73 -28.12
C ALA A 153 16.05 -9.40 -27.99
N SER A 154 17.02 -8.63 -27.53
CA SER A 154 18.41 -9.04 -27.31
C SER A 154 18.54 -9.88 -26.01
N PRO A 155 19.22 -11.04 -26.02
CA PRO A 155 19.30 -11.91 -24.84
C PRO A 155 20.39 -11.44 -23.87
N SER A 156 20.03 -11.19 -22.62
CA SER A 156 20.98 -10.98 -21.51
C SER A 156 21.22 -12.31 -20.79
N THR A 157 22.34 -12.97 -21.11
CA THR A 157 22.86 -14.14 -20.41
C THR A 157 23.71 -13.75 -19.20
N ALA A 158 23.40 -14.30 -18.01
CA ALA A 158 24.38 -14.51 -16.94
C ALA A 158 23.92 -15.68 -16.03
N PRO A 159 24.86 -16.43 -15.42
CA PRO A 159 24.70 -17.86 -15.19
C PRO A 159 24.12 -18.22 -13.82
N ALA A 160 23.40 -19.34 -13.79
CA ALA A 160 22.92 -19.99 -12.58
C ALA A 160 24.06 -20.75 -11.88
N GLU A 161 24.38 -20.36 -10.65
CA GLU A 161 25.12 -21.21 -9.71
C GLU A 161 24.16 -21.72 -8.63
N THR A 162 24.24 -23.01 -8.36
CA THR A 162 23.44 -23.75 -7.39
C THR A 162 24.10 -23.67 -6.00
N PRO A 163 23.38 -23.37 -4.90
CA PRO A 163 23.87 -23.67 -3.56
C PRO A 163 23.24 -24.96 -3.03
N THR A 164 24.12 -25.85 -2.57
CA THR A 164 23.83 -27.02 -1.74
C THR A 164 23.61 -26.65 -0.27
N ASP A 165 22.45 -27.06 0.25
CA ASP A 165 22.11 -27.63 1.58
C ASP A 165 22.72 -27.05 2.90
N SER A 166 21.88 -26.49 3.78
CA SER A 166 21.54 -27.07 5.11
C SER A 166 20.80 -26.09 6.06
N SER A 167 19.71 -26.58 6.68
CA SER A 167 18.98 -26.20 7.92
C SER A 167 18.92 -24.72 8.37
N THR A 168 17.76 -24.13 8.66
CA THR A 168 16.80 -24.51 9.72
C THR A 168 15.42 -23.90 9.42
N ALA A 169 14.35 -24.53 9.90
CA ALA A 169 12.97 -24.14 9.66
C ALA A 169 12.67 -22.67 10.05
N SER A 170 12.17 -21.86 9.10
CA SER A 170 11.13 -20.81 9.25
C SER A 170 11.00 -19.86 8.04
N ASP A 171 11.48 -20.18 6.84
CA ASP A 171 11.46 -19.20 5.74
C ASP A 171 10.48 -19.57 4.62
N TRP A 172 9.25 -19.10 4.79
CA TRP A 172 8.24 -19.02 3.72
C TRP A 172 8.38 -17.73 2.88
N ARG A 173 9.41 -16.90 3.15
CA ARG A 173 9.69 -15.67 2.41
C ARG A 173 10.41 -15.98 1.10
N LEU A 174 9.62 -16.11 0.04
CA LEU A 174 10.08 -16.06 -1.35
C LEU A 174 10.36 -14.60 -1.76
N GLU A 175 11.30 -13.85 -1.16
CA GLU A 175 11.60 -12.49 -1.68
C GLU A 175 13.09 -12.10 -1.63
N SER A 176 13.57 -11.71 -2.82
CA SER A 176 14.91 -11.21 -3.12
C SER A 176 14.84 -9.69 -3.35
N GLY A 177 14.91 -8.92 -2.27
CA GLY A 177 15.00 -7.46 -2.28
C GLY A 177 15.33 -6.94 -0.87
N PRO A 178 16.05 -5.81 -0.73
CA PRO A 178 16.43 -5.29 0.58
C PRO A 178 15.21 -4.76 1.34
N VAL A 179 15.00 -5.28 2.55
CA VAL A 179 13.84 -4.97 3.39
C VAL A 179 14.14 -3.74 4.25
N THR A 180 13.30 -2.70 4.18
CA THR A 180 13.31 -1.67 5.22
C THR A 180 12.22 -1.97 6.24
N ARG A 181 12.65 -2.17 7.49
CA ARG A 181 11.75 -2.35 8.63
C ARG A 181 11.51 -1.02 9.32
N PHE A 182 10.26 -0.73 9.63
CA PHE A 182 9.88 0.41 10.44
C PHE A 182 9.24 -0.06 11.75
N ILE A 183 9.87 0.29 12.86
CA ILE A 183 9.29 0.18 14.20
C ILE A 183 8.59 1.50 14.48
N LEU A 184 7.29 1.46 14.74
CA LEU A 184 6.44 2.64 14.90
C LEU A 184 6.09 2.79 16.38
N LEU A 185 6.56 3.87 17.00
CA LEU A 185 6.30 4.18 18.41
C LEU A 185 5.40 5.40 18.51
N ARG A 186 4.22 5.25 19.11
CA ARG A 186 3.40 6.42 19.47
C ARG A 186 4.02 7.11 20.68
N HIS A 187 3.99 8.45 20.73
CA HIS A 187 4.42 9.18 21.92
C HIS A 187 3.68 8.73 23.21
N GLY A 188 4.34 8.92 24.35
CA GLY A 188 3.76 8.72 25.68
C GLY A 188 2.68 9.75 26.03
N GLN A 189 2.01 9.56 27.16
CA GLN A 189 0.94 10.44 27.62
C GLN A 189 1.40 11.89 27.85
N THR A 190 0.57 12.83 27.42
CA THR A 190 0.68 14.26 27.71
C THR A 190 -0.42 14.66 28.71
N PRO A 191 -0.34 15.85 29.34
CA PRO A 191 -1.47 16.39 30.07
C PRO A 191 -2.66 16.56 29.12
N MET A 192 -3.60 15.62 29.15
CA MET A 192 -4.89 15.77 28.50
C MET A 192 -5.89 16.21 29.55
N PRO A 193 -6.71 17.25 29.29
CA PRO A 193 -7.92 17.46 30.06
C PRO A 193 -8.75 16.17 30.07
N ALA A 194 -9.49 15.91 31.15
CA ALA A 194 -10.30 14.69 31.28
C ALA A 194 -11.32 14.48 30.14
N ALA A 195 -11.61 15.54 29.38
CA ALA A 195 -12.47 15.51 28.22
C ALA A 195 -11.69 15.03 26.97
N LYS A 196 -12.29 14.11 26.20
CA LYS A 196 -11.78 13.58 24.94
C LYS A 196 -11.65 14.69 23.88
N GLN A 197 -10.58 15.49 23.97
CA GLN A 197 -10.33 16.63 23.09
C GLN A 197 -9.51 16.25 21.87
N TYR A 198 -9.72 16.98 20.78
CA TYR A 198 -8.85 16.92 19.61
C TYR A 198 -7.47 17.49 19.95
N SER A 199 -6.43 16.68 19.74
CA SER A 199 -5.04 17.03 19.98
C SER A 199 -4.22 16.73 18.72
N GLY A 200 -3.87 17.78 18.01
CA GLY A 200 -3.16 17.74 16.75
C GLY A 200 -1.81 18.37 16.91
N ARG A 201 -1.71 19.64 16.54
CA ARG A 201 -0.44 20.37 16.46
C ARG A 201 -0.12 21.19 17.71
N ALA A 202 -0.99 21.20 18.72
CA ALA A 202 -0.58 21.66 20.05
C ALA A 202 0.68 20.89 20.49
N ASN A 203 1.57 21.57 21.22
CA ASN A 203 2.90 21.04 21.52
C ASN A 203 3.17 20.83 23.03
N PRO A 204 2.28 20.14 23.78
CA PRO A 204 2.54 19.85 25.18
C PRO A 204 3.68 18.85 25.34
N GLU A 205 4.30 18.88 26.50
CA GLU A 205 5.27 17.87 26.92
C GLU A 205 4.59 16.63 27.52
N LEU A 206 5.36 15.56 27.73
CA LEU A 206 4.93 14.36 28.44
C LEU A 206 4.65 14.68 29.91
N ASN A 207 3.59 14.06 30.46
CA ASN A 207 3.38 14.05 31.90
C ASN A 207 4.23 12.94 32.56
N GLU A 208 4.14 12.80 33.88
CA GLU A 208 4.92 11.79 34.61
C GLU A 208 4.61 10.35 34.17
N LEU A 209 3.34 10.03 33.87
CA LEU A 209 2.99 8.71 33.31
C LEU A 209 3.59 8.52 31.92
N GLY A 210 3.55 9.55 31.06
CA GLY A 210 4.13 9.53 29.73
C GLY A 210 5.64 9.33 29.72
N LYS A 211 6.35 9.90 30.69
CA LYS A 211 7.79 9.65 30.88
C LYS A 211 8.06 8.18 31.25
N LYS A 212 7.26 7.61 32.17
CA LYS A 212 7.36 6.18 32.52
C LYS A 212 7.05 5.27 31.33
N GLN A 213 6.03 5.62 30.53
CA GLN A 213 5.68 4.91 29.31
C GLN A 213 6.80 4.95 28.27
N ALA A 214 7.42 6.11 28.06
CA ALA A 214 8.55 6.25 27.15
C ALA A 214 9.75 5.42 27.60
N LEU A 215 10.04 5.40 28.91
CA LEU A 215 11.10 4.55 29.47
C LEU A 215 10.80 3.05 29.31
N ALA A 216 9.55 2.64 29.53
CA ALA A 216 9.14 1.24 29.34
C ALA A 216 9.26 0.82 27.85
N ALA A 217 8.91 1.70 26.92
CA ALA A 217 9.11 1.46 25.49
C ALA A 217 10.60 1.38 25.13
N ALA A 218 11.45 2.24 25.72
CA ALA A 218 12.90 2.18 25.55
C ALA A 218 13.48 0.85 26.04
N GLN A 219 13.04 0.37 27.21
CA GLN A 219 13.43 -0.93 27.76
C GLN A 219 12.99 -2.08 26.85
N ALA A 220 11.78 -2.02 26.30
CA ALA A 220 11.27 -3.02 25.36
C ALA A 220 12.07 -3.08 24.03
N LEU A 221 12.73 -1.98 23.67
CA LEU A 221 13.54 -1.86 22.46
C LEU A 221 15.06 -1.98 22.72
N ALA A 222 15.47 -2.28 23.95
CA ALA A 222 16.88 -2.28 24.35
C ALA A 222 17.73 -3.25 23.52
N ASP A 223 17.24 -4.47 23.34
CA ASP A 223 17.90 -5.53 22.55
C ASP A 223 17.52 -5.51 21.06
N THR A 224 16.72 -4.54 20.64
CA THR A 224 16.30 -4.42 19.23
C THR A 224 17.34 -3.64 18.44
N HIS A 225 17.87 -4.26 17.37
CA HIS A 225 18.74 -3.57 16.41
C HIS A 225 17.97 -2.44 15.71
N ILE A 226 18.49 -1.22 15.80
CA ILE A 226 17.93 -0.02 15.19
C ILE A 226 19.10 0.72 14.53
N ASP A 227 18.99 0.99 13.24
CA ASP A 227 20.02 1.69 12.46
C ASP A 227 19.80 3.21 12.42
N ALA A 228 18.55 3.66 12.59
CA ALA A 228 18.19 5.07 12.56
C ALA A 228 16.92 5.37 13.37
N VAL A 229 16.84 6.57 13.93
CA VAL A 229 15.66 7.07 14.64
C VAL A 229 15.17 8.34 13.95
N VAL A 230 13.93 8.32 13.47
CA VAL A 230 13.24 9.48 12.92
C VAL A 230 12.04 9.85 13.78
N CYS A 231 11.77 11.14 13.93
CA CYS A 231 10.80 11.62 14.90
C CYS A 231 10.00 12.81 14.37
N SER A 232 8.73 12.88 14.76
CA SER A 232 7.92 14.09 14.59
C SER A 232 8.56 15.29 15.32
N PRO A 233 8.40 16.53 14.83
CA PRO A 233 8.94 17.73 15.49
C PRO A 233 8.32 18.04 16.87
N LEU A 234 7.14 17.49 17.18
CA LEU A 234 6.42 17.80 18.42
C LEU A 234 7.14 17.22 19.65
N ARG A 235 7.21 18.04 20.72
CA ARG A 235 7.96 17.83 21.96
C ARG A 235 7.64 16.49 22.63
N ARG A 236 6.37 16.08 22.66
CA ARG A 236 5.95 14.77 23.18
C ARG A 236 6.60 13.58 22.46
N CYS A 237 6.77 13.65 21.14
CA CYS A 237 7.50 12.63 20.37
C CYS A 237 8.99 12.75 20.62
N GLN A 238 9.55 13.96 20.63
CA GLN A 238 10.98 14.19 20.89
C GLN A 238 11.41 13.67 22.27
N GLN A 239 10.62 13.91 23.32
CA GLN A 239 10.87 13.36 24.66
C GLN A 239 10.72 11.83 24.71
N THR A 240 9.80 11.27 23.92
CA THR A 240 9.66 9.81 23.82
C THR A 240 10.86 9.20 23.09
N ALA A 241 11.31 9.80 21.99
CA ALA A 241 12.48 9.36 21.23
C ALA A 241 13.77 9.49 22.06
N ALA A 242 13.90 10.58 22.83
CA ALA A 242 15.04 10.82 23.72
C ALA A 242 15.25 9.67 24.71
N ALA A 243 14.18 9.17 25.32
CA ALA A 243 14.26 8.02 26.22
C ALA A 243 14.77 6.75 25.53
N VAL A 244 14.48 6.56 24.24
CA VAL A 244 14.91 5.37 23.48
C VAL A 244 16.38 5.45 23.06
N VAL A 245 16.87 6.64 22.74
CA VAL A 245 18.28 6.82 22.32
C VAL A 245 19.23 7.03 23.50
N GLU A 246 18.73 7.28 24.71
CA GLU A 246 19.55 7.45 25.91
C GLU A 246 20.44 6.22 26.14
N GLY A 247 21.76 6.43 26.19
CA GLY A 247 22.74 5.35 26.35
C GLY A 247 23.03 4.53 25.08
N ARG A 248 22.50 4.91 23.92
CA ARG A 248 22.77 4.28 22.62
C ARG A 248 23.53 5.22 21.69
N ASP A 249 24.32 4.67 20.78
CA ASP A 249 24.95 5.43 19.68
C ASP A 249 23.93 5.68 18.55
N LEU A 250 22.88 6.43 18.86
CA LEU A 250 21.79 6.78 17.95
C LEU A 250 21.45 8.27 18.08
N GLN A 251 21.16 8.90 16.96
CA GLN A 251 20.67 10.28 16.90
C GLN A 251 19.24 10.31 16.41
N VAL A 252 18.48 11.31 16.87
CA VAL A 252 17.11 11.54 16.44
C VAL A 252 17.10 12.55 15.28
N GLU A 253 16.69 12.10 14.09
CA GLU A 253 16.40 12.98 12.95
C GLU A 253 14.94 13.46 13.02
N THR A 254 14.72 14.77 12.98
CA THR A 254 13.36 15.33 12.91
C THR A 254 12.85 15.29 11.47
N VAL A 255 11.68 14.68 11.27
CA VAL A 255 10.98 14.62 9.98
C VAL A 255 9.62 15.30 10.09
N GLU A 256 9.50 16.51 9.53
CA GLU A 256 8.30 17.35 9.62
C GLU A 256 7.03 16.63 9.14
N LYS A 257 7.16 15.83 8.07
CA LYS A 257 6.04 15.08 7.47
C LYS A 257 5.44 14.01 8.40
N LEU A 258 6.06 13.71 9.55
CA LEU A 258 5.55 12.79 10.59
C LEU A 258 4.71 13.47 11.67
N ILE A 259 4.46 14.78 11.58
CA ILE A 259 3.61 15.52 12.53
C ILE A 259 2.16 14.99 12.54
N GLU A 260 1.44 15.15 13.66
CA GLU A 260 0.02 14.80 13.75
C GLU A 260 -0.84 15.64 12.78
N VAL A 261 -2.07 15.18 12.53
CA VAL A 261 -3.08 15.94 11.78
C VAL A 261 -3.27 17.34 12.35
N ASP A 262 -3.41 18.33 11.46
CA ASP A 262 -3.88 19.66 11.86
C ASP A 262 -5.40 19.64 12.08
N PHE A 263 -5.84 19.74 13.33
CA PHE A 263 -7.28 19.85 13.63
C PHE A 263 -7.82 21.27 13.44
N GLY A 264 -6.98 22.26 13.09
CA GLY A 264 -7.39 23.63 12.83
C GLY A 264 -8.21 24.20 13.98
N ARG A 265 -9.43 24.67 13.69
CA ARG A 265 -10.34 25.27 14.69
C ARG A 265 -10.92 24.28 15.70
N TRP A 266 -10.65 22.97 15.55
CA TRP A 266 -11.03 21.95 16.53
C TRP A 266 -9.93 21.67 17.55
N GLU A 267 -8.72 22.18 17.38
CA GLU A 267 -7.63 21.98 18.35
C GLU A 267 -8.08 22.38 19.77
N GLY A 268 -7.93 21.47 20.73
CA GLY A 268 -8.34 21.67 22.13
C GLY A 268 -9.86 21.57 22.40
N LYS A 269 -10.70 21.44 21.37
CA LYS A 269 -12.14 21.23 21.55
C LYS A 269 -12.45 19.76 21.80
N THR A 270 -13.48 19.51 22.60
CA THR A 270 -14.11 18.20 22.70
C THR A 270 -14.90 17.87 21.44
N PHE A 271 -15.20 16.59 21.24
CA PHE A 271 -16.07 16.15 20.15
C PHE A 271 -17.45 16.83 20.22
N ALA A 272 -18.01 17.01 21.43
CA ALA A 272 -19.30 17.67 21.61
C ALA A 272 -19.27 19.16 21.22
N GLU A 273 -18.18 19.87 21.52
CA GLU A 273 -18.02 21.27 21.11
C GLU A 273 -17.77 21.42 19.60
N ALA A 274 -17.06 20.46 18.99
CA ALA A 274 -16.88 20.42 17.54
C ALA A 274 -18.21 20.14 16.83
N ASP A 275 -18.98 19.17 17.34
CA ASP A 275 -20.31 18.82 16.85
C ASP A 275 -21.30 19.98 16.98
N ALA A 276 -21.38 20.60 18.16
CA ALA A 276 -22.28 21.73 18.38
C ALA A 276 -21.97 22.96 17.50
N ALA A 277 -20.72 23.11 17.05
CA ALA A 277 -20.33 24.21 16.17
C ALA A 277 -20.75 23.97 14.71
N ASP A 278 -20.66 22.73 14.23
CA ASP A 278 -21.06 22.32 12.88
C ASP A 278 -21.33 20.80 12.82
N PRO A 279 -22.58 20.35 13.11
CA PRO A 279 -22.89 18.93 13.22
C PRO A 279 -22.73 18.17 11.91
N GLU A 280 -23.05 18.82 10.78
CA GLU A 280 -22.96 18.18 9.46
C GLU A 280 -21.51 17.92 9.08
N LEU A 281 -20.65 18.93 9.24
CA LEU A 281 -19.23 18.78 8.95
C LEU A 281 -18.56 17.77 9.90
N HIS A 282 -18.90 17.80 11.19
CA HIS A 282 -18.34 16.87 12.17
C HIS A 282 -18.76 15.43 11.87
N ALA A 283 -20.04 15.17 11.55
CA ALA A 283 -20.51 13.85 11.16
C ALA A 283 -19.79 13.32 9.90
N ARG A 284 -19.60 14.19 8.89
CA ARG A 284 -18.86 13.84 7.66
C ARG A 284 -17.40 13.53 7.94
N TRP A 285 -16.72 14.34 8.77
CA TRP A 285 -15.33 14.11 9.17
C TRP A 285 -15.12 12.72 9.81
N LEU A 286 -16.06 12.26 10.63
CA LEU A 286 -15.97 10.97 11.30
C LEU A 286 -16.08 9.76 10.35
N GLN A 287 -16.58 9.95 9.13
CA GLN A 287 -16.89 8.87 8.18
C GLN A 287 -16.11 8.97 6.86
N ASP A 288 -15.67 10.18 6.48
CA ASP A 288 -14.99 10.45 5.22
C ASP A 288 -13.61 11.05 5.45
N THR A 289 -12.59 10.23 5.24
CA THR A 289 -11.18 10.61 5.38
C THR A 289 -10.71 11.73 4.44
N SER A 290 -11.51 12.10 3.44
CA SER A 290 -11.20 13.19 2.51
C SER A 290 -11.66 14.56 3.02
N VAL A 291 -12.61 14.60 3.95
CA VAL A 291 -13.10 15.82 4.61
C VAL A 291 -12.00 16.38 5.50
N SER A 292 -11.85 17.70 5.52
CA SER A 292 -10.88 18.41 6.37
C SER A 292 -11.55 18.99 7.61
N CYS A 293 -10.83 19.06 8.72
CA CYS A 293 -11.22 19.94 9.83
C CYS A 293 -11.24 21.40 9.36
N PRO A 294 -12.08 22.28 9.94
CA PRO A 294 -12.09 23.70 9.58
C PRO A 294 -10.72 24.36 9.77
N GLY A 295 -10.09 24.77 8.67
CA GLY A 295 -8.75 25.35 8.67
C GLY A 295 -7.61 24.36 8.99
N GLY A 296 -7.88 23.05 8.88
CA GLY A 296 -6.92 21.98 9.16
C GLY A 296 -6.71 21.04 7.98
N GLU A 297 -6.24 19.81 8.29
CA GLU A 297 -5.94 18.75 7.32
C GLU A 297 -7.02 17.67 7.29
N SER A 298 -7.16 16.98 6.15
CA SER A 298 -7.88 15.71 6.07
C SER A 298 -6.97 14.52 6.35
N LEU A 299 -7.54 13.38 6.75
CA LEU A 299 -6.78 12.14 6.91
C LEU A 299 -6.14 11.70 5.57
N ARG A 300 -6.77 12.01 4.44
CA ARG A 300 -6.18 11.84 3.09
C ARG A 300 -4.95 12.71 2.88
N ALA A 301 -4.97 13.96 3.34
CA ALA A 301 -3.81 14.86 3.25
C ALA A 301 -2.64 14.34 4.11
N VAL A 302 -2.92 13.90 5.35
CA VAL A 302 -1.94 13.25 6.23
C VAL A 302 -1.35 12.02 5.56
N HIS A 303 -2.20 11.14 5.01
CA HIS A 303 -1.75 9.94 4.32
C HIS A 303 -0.80 10.26 3.17
N ARG A 304 -1.13 11.24 2.33
CA ARG A 304 -0.29 11.66 1.20
C ARG A 304 1.10 12.11 1.65
N ARG A 305 1.21 12.98 2.67
CA ARG A 305 2.53 13.45 3.14
C ARG A 305 3.33 12.35 3.82
N VAL A 306 2.67 11.46 4.56
CA VAL A 306 3.32 10.33 5.24
C VAL A 306 3.77 9.28 4.24
N SER A 307 3.02 9.02 3.16
CA SER A 307 3.46 8.12 2.08
C SER A 307 4.70 8.63 1.36
N ALA A 308 4.78 9.94 1.10
CA ALA A 308 5.99 10.54 0.54
C ALA A 308 7.18 10.38 1.51
N ALA A 309 6.99 10.68 2.79
CA ALA A 309 8.03 10.53 3.81
C ALA A 309 8.50 9.07 3.93
N ARG A 310 7.57 8.11 3.97
CA ARG A 310 7.88 6.68 4.05
C ARG A 310 8.69 6.21 2.84
N ARG A 311 8.35 6.64 1.61
CA ARG A 311 9.12 6.32 0.39
C ARG A 311 10.54 6.87 0.47
N GLU A 312 10.69 8.12 0.88
CA GLU A 312 12.00 8.76 1.07
C GLU A 312 12.84 8.01 2.10
N LEU A 313 12.23 7.64 3.23
CA LEU A 313 12.88 6.89 4.31
C LEU A 313 13.26 5.47 3.88
N GLN A 314 12.37 4.74 3.19
CA GLN A 314 12.66 3.39 2.68
C GLN A 314 13.87 3.42 1.76
N LYS A 315 13.88 4.34 0.78
CA LYS A 315 15.01 4.47 -0.15
C LYS A 315 16.32 4.84 0.56
N ARG A 316 16.26 5.68 1.60
CA ARG A 316 17.45 6.10 2.36
C ARG A 316 17.99 5.00 3.28
N TYR A 317 17.09 4.20 3.86
CA TYR A 317 17.38 3.16 4.84
C TYR A 317 17.07 1.77 4.30
N GLU A 318 17.42 1.54 3.04
CA GLU A 318 17.28 0.25 2.37
C GLU A 318 18.05 -0.84 3.14
N GLY A 319 17.40 -1.97 3.43
CA GLY A 319 18.00 -3.07 4.20
C GLY A 319 18.16 -2.80 5.71
N LYS A 320 17.63 -1.70 6.23
CA LYS A 320 17.83 -1.25 7.63
C LYS A 320 16.53 -1.23 8.44
N THR A 321 16.69 -1.19 9.77
CA THR A 321 15.60 -0.99 10.73
C THR A 321 15.56 0.45 11.23
N VAL A 322 14.43 1.12 11.02
CA VAL A 322 14.20 2.52 11.38
C VAL A 322 13.14 2.60 12.48
N LEU A 323 13.46 3.25 13.60
CA LEU A 323 12.47 3.62 14.59
C LEU A 323 11.81 4.95 14.18
N VAL A 324 10.48 4.96 14.13
CA VAL A 324 9.66 6.12 13.79
C VAL A 324 8.84 6.50 15.02
N VAL A 325 9.15 7.63 15.65
CA VAL A 325 8.40 8.14 16.81
C VAL A 325 7.41 9.21 16.35
N SER A 326 6.11 8.92 16.47
CA SER A 326 5.06 9.76 15.88
C SER A 326 3.73 9.68 16.67
N HIS A 327 2.60 9.89 15.98
CA HIS A 327 1.26 10.06 16.53
C HIS A 327 0.26 9.10 15.88
N VAL A 328 -1.02 9.25 16.20
CA VAL A 328 -2.04 8.29 15.78
C VAL A 328 -2.18 8.24 14.27
N ASN A 329 -2.40 9.36 13.60
CA ASN A 329 -2.73 9.34 12.17
C ASN A 329 -1.53 9.01 11.27
N PRO A 330 -0.30 9.50 11.51
CA PRO A 330 0.86 9.07 10.75
C PRO A 330 1.16 7.58 10.93
N ILE A 331 1.10 7.03 12.15
CA ILE A 331 1.33 5.60 12.38
C ILE A 331 0.26 4.78 11.66
N LYS A 332 -1.02 5.12 11.81
CA LYS A 332 -2.10 4.46 11.05
C LYS A 332 -1.91 4.55 9.54
N SER A 333 -1.29 5.61 9.03
CA SER A 333 -0.93 5.71 7.61
C SER A 333 0.17 4.72 7.21
N PHE A 334 1.19 4.48 8.03
CA PHE A 334 2.16 3.40 7.79
C PHE A 334 1.46 2.03 7.78
N ILE A 335 0.58 1.77 8.75
CA ILE A 335 -0.18 0.51 8.82
C ILE A 335 -1.07 0.33 7.57
N ARG A 336 -1.77 1.39 7.15
CA ARG A 336 -2.61 1.36 5.94
C ARG A 336 -1.80 1.00 4.70
N GLN A 337 -0.61 1.58 4.55
CA GLN A 337 0.32 1.28 3.45
C GLN A 337 0.83 -0.15 3.53
N ALA A 338 1.19 -0.61 4.74
CA ALA A 338 1.69 -1.97 4.94
C ALA A 338 0.65 -3.04 4.61
N LEU A 339 -0.63 -2.74 4.84
CA LEU A 339 -1.76 -3.63 4.52
C LEU A 339 -2.27 -3.47 3.09
N ASP A 340 -1.71 -2.55 2.30
CA ASP A 340 -2.23 -2.13 0.99
C ASP A 340 -3.76 -1.95 0.97
N SER A 341 -4.24 -1.14 1.92
CA SER A 341 -5.67 -1.06 2.25
C SER A 341 -6.30 0.30 1.96
N GLY A 342 -7.63 0.29 1.85
CA GLY A 342 -8.44 1.44 1.46
C GLY A 342 -8.41 2.62 2.46
N PRO A 343 -8.97 3.78 2.06
CA PRO A 343 -8.95 5.01 2.86
C PRO A 343 -9.65 4.88 4.21
N GLN A 344 -10.58 3.94 4.36
CA GLN A 344 -11.35 3.75 5.60
C GLN A 344 -10.58 3.00 6.69
N THR A 345 -9.46 2.33 6.37
CA THR A 345 -8.68 1.53 7.33
C THR A 345 -8.36 2.27 8.64
N PRO A 346 -7.90 3.55 8.64
CA PRO A 346 -7.57 4.25 9.88
C PRO A 346 -8.73 4.39 10.86
N LEU A 347 -9.99 4.35 10.40
CA LEU A 347 -11.18 4.41 11.26
C LEU A 347 -11.42 3.11 12.04
N HIS A 348 -10.84 2.00 11.59
CA HIS A 348 -10.98 0.67 12.20
C HIS A 348 -9.77 0.26 13.04
N LEU A 349 -8.78 1.14 13.17
CA LEU A 349 -7.56 0.89 13.95
C LEU A 349 -7.65 1.60 15.31
N PHE A 350 -7.35 0.90 16.38
CA PHE A 350 -7.12 1.49 17.70
C PHE A 350 -5.62 1.49 18.01
N LEU A 351 -5.08 2.64 18.45
CA LEU A 351 -3.66 2.78 18.75
C LEU A 351 -3.50 3.42 20.13
N GLY A 352 -2.93 2.69 21.08
CA GLY A 352 -2.65 3.11 22.45
C GLY A 352 -1.41 4.01 22.54
N LEU A 353 -1.30 4.78 23.62
CA LEU A 353 -0.12 5.60 23.94
C LEU A 353 1.09 4.70 24.19
N ALA A 354 2.28 5.16 23.78
CA ALA A 354 3.52 4.37 23.85
C ALA A 354 3.45 2.97 23.22
N SER A 355 2.46 2.71 22.38
CA SER A 355 2.35 1.42 21.69
C SER A 355 3.43 1.28 20.61
N LEU A 356 3.85 0.04 20.41
CA LEU A 356 4.76 -0.37 19.35
C LEU A 356 3.97 -1.05 18.23
N SER A 357 4.28 -0.71 16.99
CA SER A 357 3.85 -1.45 15.81
C SER A 357 5.05 -1.69 14.91
N GLU A 358 4.97 -2.66 14.01
CA GLU A 358 6.09 -3.06 13.17
C GLU A 358 5.60 -3.39 11.78
N VAL A 359 6.19 -2.72 10.80
CA VAL A 359 5.90 -2.92 9.38
C VAL A 359 7.20 -3.09 8.61
N GLU A 360 7.17 -3.93 7.59
CA GLU A 360 8.25 -4.09 6.62
C GLU A 360 7.78 -3.62 5.25
N PHE A 361 8.69 -3.06 4.47
CA PHE A 361 8.47 -2.74 3.06
C PHE A 361 9.57 -3.35 2.19
N PHE A 362 9.13 -4.01 1.12
CA PHE A 362 9.89 -4.65 0.07
C PHE A 362 9.47 -3.98 -1.23
N ASP A 363 10.28 -3.08 -1.78
CA ASP A 363 9.86 -2.21 -2.89
C ASP A 363 8.49 -1.55 -2.60
N ASP A 364 7.44 -1.92 -3.33
CA ASP A 364 6.07 -1.43 -3.13
C ASP A 364 5.19 -2.33 -2.24
N ARG A 365 5.64 -3.54 -1.89
CA ARG A 365 4.92 -4.44 -0.99
C ARG A 365 5.16 -4.05 0.47
N GLY A 366 4.08 -4.02 1.24
CA GLY A 366 4.13 -3.87 2.69
C GLY A 366 3.73 -5.15 3.43
N VAL A 367 4.24 -5.30 4.66
CA VAL A 367 3.82 -6.35 5.59
C VAL A 367 3.65 -5.75 6.99
N LEU A 368 2.53 -6.03 7.64
CA LEU A 368 2.30 -5.70 9.04
C LEU A 368 2.64 -6.92 9.91
N HIS A 369 3.67 -6.81 10.75
CA HIS A 369 4.09 -7.88 11.67
C HIS A 369 3.44 -7.75 13.03
N ARG A 370 3.33 -6.52 13.53
CA ARG A 370 2.83 -6.22 14.87
C ARG A 370 2.04 -4.92 14.86
N PHE A 371 0.93 -4.91 15.57
CA PHE A 371 0.07 -3.74 15.67
C PHE A 371 -0.32 -3.47 17.12
N ASN A 372 -0.11 -2.23 17.55
CA ASN A 372 -0.58 -1.71 18.84
C ASN A 372 -0.16 -2.58 20.06
N ASP A 373 1.09 -3.06 20.05
CA ASP A 373 1.63 -3.82 21.18
C ASP A 373 1.95 -2.88 22.35
N VAL A 374 1.34 -3.19 23.49
CA VAL A 374 1.47 -2.47 24.75
C VAL A 374 1.91 -3.40 25.89
N GLY A 375 2.42 -4.59 25.58
CA GLY A 375 2.80 -5.59 26.59
C GLY A 375 3.83 -5.05 27.59
N HIS A 376 4.75 -4.21 27.14
CA HIS A 376 5.76 -3.54 27.98
C HIS A 376 5.18 -2.53 28.98
N LEU A 377 3.91 -2.12 28.83
CA LEU A 377 3.22 -1.21 29.74
C LEU A 377 2.48 -1.94 30.86
N ALA A 378 2.43 -3.27 30.85
CA ALA A 378 1.65 -4.05 31.82
C ALA A 378 2.01 -3.75 33.29
N ALA A 379 3.27 -3.42 33.58
CA ALA A 379 3.73 -3.06 34.92
C ALA A 379 3.39 -1.63 35.36
N LEU A 380 2.83 -0.81 34.47
CA LEU A 380 2.42 0.58 34.74
C LEU A 380 0.91 0.73 34.95
N GLY A 381 0.15 -0.35 34.74
CA GLY A 381 -1.32 -0.40 34.75
C GLY A 381 -1.91 -0.92 36.05
#